data_AF-A0A3D4YN65-F1
#
_entry.id   AF-A0A3D4YN65-F1
#
_cell.length_a   1.000
_cell.length_b   1.000
_cell.length_c   1.000
_cell.angle_alpha   90.00
_cell.angle_beta   90.00
_cell.angle_gamma   90.00
#
_symmetry.space_group_name_H-M   'P 1'
#
loop_
_entity.id
_entity.type
_entity.pdbx_description
1 polymer ?
#
loop_
_entity_poly.entity_id
_entity_poly.type
_entity_poly.pdbx_seq_one_letter_code
_entity_poly.pdbx_strand_id
1 'polypeptide(L)' 'MKARLAMTVGDPRGIGPEIVAKALADSRVGERCDIVVVGPEESGVDVGESVGR' A
#
# COMPACT_ATOMS: atom_id res chain seq x y z
N MET A 1 -12.66 7.68 -14.99
CA MET A 1 -12.95 6.72 -13.90
C MET A 1 -11.66 5.96 -13.64
N LYS A 2 -11.11 6.01 -12.41
CA LYS A 2 -9.91 5.25 -12.03
C LYS A 2 -10.34 3.95 -11.36
N ALA A 3 -9.62 2.87 -11.62
CA ALA A 3 -9.87 1.61 -10.94
C ALA A 3 -9.46 1.73 -9.47
N ARG A 4 -10.29 1.21 -8.56
CA ARG A 4 -9.93 1.12 -7.14
C ARG A 4 -9.23 -0.21 -6.88
N LEU A 5 -8.01 -0.16 -6.37
CA LEU A 5 -7.17 -1.33 -6.15
C LEU A 5 -6.80 -1.48 -4.67
N ALA A 6 -6.89 -2.71 -4.17
CA ALA A 6 -6.28 -3.08 -2.91
C ALA A 6 -4.81 -3.42 -3.15
N MET A 7 -3.90 -2.77 -2.43
CA MET A 7 -2.47 -3.05 -2.45
C MET A 7 -2.07 -3.69 -1.12
N THR A 8 -1.82 -4.99 -1.14
CA THR A 8 -1.39 -5.72 0.06
C THR A 8 0.07 -5.39 0.40
N VAL A 9 0.36 -5.14 1.67
CA VAL A 9 1.74 -4.84 2.12
C VAL A 9 2.64 -6.09 2.06
N GLY A 10 2.07 -7.29 2.24
CA GLY A 10 2.83 -8.54 2.33
C GLY A 10 3.39 -8.76 3.74
N ASP A 11 4.55 -9.41 3.83
CA ASP A 11 5.27 -9.60 5.10
C ASP A 11 5.93 -8.27 5.53
N PRO A 12 5.58 -7.69 6.71
CA PRO A 12 6.22 -6.50 7.27
C PRO A 12 7.74 -6.60 7.43
N ARG A 13 8.30 -7.81 7.53
CA ARG A 13 9.74 -8.06 7.69
C ARG A 13 10.44 -8.28 6.35
N GLY A 14 9.71 -8.29 5.24
CA GLY A 14 10.24 -8.31 3.88
C GLY A 14 10.43 -6.89 3.32
N ILE A 15 10.61 -6.80 2.00
CA ILE A 15 10.78 -5.52 1.28
C ILE A 15 9.46 -4.87 0.82
N GLY A 16 8.32 -5.50 1.14
CA GLY A 16 6.99 -5.08 0.70
C GLY A 16 6.64 -3.65 1.13
N PRO A 17 6.81 -3.29 2.43
CA PRO A 17 6.60 -1.93 2.91
C PRO A 17 7.35 -0.86 2.10
N GLU A 18 8.64 -1.05 1.81
CA GLU A 18 9.43 -0.06 1.10
C GLU A 18 9.02 0.08 -0.37
N ILE A 19 8.58 -1.01 -1.00
CA ILE A 19 8.05 -0.98 -2.37
C ILE A 19 6.69 -0.26 -2.40
N VAL A 20 5.80 -0.57 -1.44
CA VAL A 20 4.50 0.10 -1.30
C VAL A 20 4.69 1.60 -1.10
N ALA A 21 5.56 2.02 -0.19
CA ALA A 21 5.86 3.43 0.05
C ALA A 21 6.39 4.14 -1.21
N LYS A 22 7.32 3.51 -1.93
CA LYS A 22 7.86 4.07 -3.18
C LYS A 22 6.80 4.17 -4.28
N ALA A 23 5.92 3.19 -4.40
CA ALA A 23 4.83 3.21 -5.37
C ALA A 23 3.83 4.33 -5.07
N LEU A 24 3.48 4.55 -3.80
CA LEU A 24 2.56 5.62 -3.38
C LEU A 24 3.16 7.02 -3.58
N ALA A 25 4.49 7.15 -3.52
CA ALA A 25 5.19 8.40 -3.79
C ALA A 25 5.35 8.72 -5.29
N ASP A 26 5.11 7.74 -6.18
CA ASP A 26 5.21 7.91 -7.63
C ASP A 26 3.87 8.36 -8.22
N SER A 27 3.82 9.59 -8.77
CA SER A 27 2.58 10.14 -9.33
C SER A 27 2.00 9.29 -10.45
N ARG A 28 2.84 8.54 -11.19
CA ARG A 28 2.40 7.66 -12.28
C ARG A 28 1.47 6.55 -11.77
N VAL A 29 1.57 6.18 -10.49
CA VAL A 29 0.72 5.17 -9.85
C VAL A 29 -0.64 5.79 -9.52
N GLY A 30 -0.66 6.88 -8.76
CA GLY A 30 -1.90 7.58 -8.38
C GLY A 30 -2.67 8.16 -9.58
N GLU A 31 -1.99 8.46 -10.70
CA GLU A 31 -2.62 8.86 -11.96
C GLU A 31 -3.44 7.72 -12.60
N ARG A 32 -3.10 6.45 -12.35
CA ARG A 32 -3.75 5.29 -12.99
C ARG A 32 -4.83 4.63 -12.14
N CYS A 33 -4.70 4.65 -10.82
CA CYS A 33 -5.62 3.97 -9.92
C CYS A 33 -5.76 4.70 -8.58
N ASP A 34 -6.89 4.46 -7.92
CA ASP A 34 -7.11 4.86 -6.54
C ASP A 34 -6.74 3.66 -5.65
N ILE A 35 -5.75 3.82 -4.78
CA ILE A 35 -5.19 2.71 -4.00
C ILE A 35 -5.70 2.74 -2.56
N VAL A 36 -6.05 1.57 -2.03
CA VAL A 36 -6.21 1.31 -0.60
C VAL A 36 -5.12 0.33 -0.17
N VAL A 37 -4.26 0.75 0.75
CA VAL A 37 -3.22 -0.12 1.32
C VAL A 37 -3.86 -1.05 2.35
N VAL A 38 -3.60 -2.35 2.23
CA VAL A 38 -4.12 -3.40 3.12
C VAL A 38 -2.97 -4.13 3.78
N GLY A 39 -2.87 -4.07 5.11
CA GLY A 39 -1.75 -4.68 5.84
C GLY A 39 -1.87 -4.59 7.36
N PRO A 40 -0.93 -5.17 8.12
CA PRO A 40 -0.86 -4.96 9.57
C PRO A 40 -0.50 -3.52 9.91
N GLU A 41 -1.00 -3.01 11.03
CA GLU A 41 -0.72 -1.64 11.50
C GLU A 41 0.77 -1.37 11.69
N GLU A 42 1.54 -2.37 12.13
CA GLU A 42 2.98 -2.24 12.40
C GLU A 42 3.85 -2.50 11.17
N SER A 43 3.28 -2.39 9.96
CA SER A 43 3.98 -2.69 8.72
C SER A 43 4.87 -1.56 8.19
N GLY A 44 4.91 -0.40 8.85
CA GLY A 44 5.80 0.72 8.49
C GLY A 44 5.33 1.56 7.29
N VAL A 45 4.09 1.37 6.83
CA VAL A 45 3.41 2.17 5.81
C VAL A 45 2.05 2.63 6.32
N ASP A 46 1.52 3.72 5.74
CA ASP A 46 0.17 4.18 6.06
C ASP A 46 -0.87 3.21 5.48
N VAL A 47 -1.57 2.51 6.38
CA VAL A 47 -2.53 1.47 6.04
C VAL A 47 -3.93 2.05 6.03
N GLY A 48 -4.62 1.90 4.89
CA GLY A 48 -6.02 2.32 4.75
C GLY A 48 -7.02 1.30 5.30
N GLU A 49 -6.66 0.02 5.30
CA GLU A 49 -7.45 -1.09 5.86
C GLU A 49 -6.54 -2.06 6.62
N SER A 50 -6.73 -2.13 7.95
CA SER A 50 -5.94 -2.99 8.83
C SER A 50 -6.40 -4.45 8.74
N VAL A 51 -5.45 -5.38 8.70
CA VAL A 51 -5.71 -6.83 8.83
C VAL A 51 -5.14 -7.41 10.14
N GLY A 52 -4.67 -6.56 11.04
CA GLY A 52 -4.07 -6.95 12.31
C GLY A 52 -3.03 -5.96 12.82
N ARG A 53 -2.37 -6.34 13.92
CA ARG A 53 -1.19 -5.66 14.44
C ARG A 53 0.07 -6.38 14.00
#